data_AF-A0A9I9D576-F1
#
_entry.id   AF-A0A9I9D576-F1
#
_cell.length_a   1.000
_cell.length_b   1.000
_cell.length_c   1.000
_cell.angle_alpha   90.00
_cell.angle_beta   90.00
_cell.angle_gamma   90.00
#
_symmetry.space_group_name_H-M   'P 1'
#
loop_
_entity.id
_entity.type
_entity.pdbx_description
1 polymer ?
#
loop_
_entity_poly.entity_id
_entity_poly.type
_entity_poly.pdbx_seq_one_letter_code
_entity_poly.pdbx_strand_id
1 'polypeptide(L)'
;MGKDIRILITDKHPFEHTKESQSNNGDRHWKRCKRPDKQSIDDEEPPIEFSLGDRVLYIGETSKSIANPKGCDATLNYSENFKTPISATTVSTRPLVIKEFLKRVKGMKSIVAFEISHFCADNLISDLRRQTAITLWENLQQKIMCTRFEKVNILKPEMYKIFDAIATSGSNNLTFLKELMDGYFQTVKNHNQMHSTIILQSTKDTQLTKAKGFMKTLQLDENHLLKETSSFQYRLTRLSTKEVKLEAKLKAVRIESNELSGLISKNDRKMKQKQHDILKTYEKIDKLEYAPIVDDANAKLLPALCESLKNTLEELKHLKWTP
;
A
#
# COMPACT_ATOMS: atom_id res chain seq x y z
N MET A 1 30.29 -40.54 5.89
CA MET A 1 31.23 -40.16 6.98
C MET A 1 31.38 -38.65 6.90
N GLY A 2 31.14 -37.81 7.90
CA GLY A 2 31.00 -37.99 9.34
C GLY A 2 31.58 -36.74 10.00
N LYS A 3 30.70 -35.79 10.33
CA LYS A 3 30.71 -34.80 11.43
C LYS A 3 32.03 -34.10 11.78
N ASP A 4 31.97 -32.76 11.88
CA ASP A 4 31.99 -32.16 13.22
C ASP A 4 31.44 -30.73 13.24
N ILE A 5 30.46 -30.54 14.14
CA ILE A 5 29.87 -29.28 14.58
C ILE A 5 30.41 -29.07 15.99
N ARG A 6 30.97 -27.89 16.30
CA ARG A 6 31.20 -27.47 17.69
C ARG A 6 30.54 -26.13 17.94
N ILE A 7 29.40 -26.24 18.64
CA ILE A 7 28.74 -25.19 19.40
C ILE A 7 29.50 -25.06 20.72
N LEU A 8 29.82 -23.84 21.14
CA LEU A 8 30.15 -23.53 22.53
C LEU A 8 29.27 -22.35 22.96
N ILE A 9 28.30 -22.67 23.81
CA ILE A 9 27.55 -21.75 24.66
C ILE A 9 28.11 -21.97 26.07
N THR A 10 28.49 -20.89 26.75
CA THR A 10 28.41 -20.70 28.21
C THR A 10 28.82 -19.25 28.48
N ASP A 11 28.37 -18.50 29.48
CA ASP A 11 27.16 -18.40 30.28
C ASP A 11 27.50 -17.26 31.28
N LYS A 12 26.49 -16.49 31.73
CA LYS A 12 26.46 -15.72 33.00
C LYS A 12 27.07 -14.31 33.13
N HIS A 13 26.15 -13.34 33.26
CA HIS A 13 26.13 -12.10 34.07
C HIS A 13 26.11 -12.44 35.60
N PRO A 14 26.01 -11.53 36.62
CA PRO A 14 25.98 -10.04 36.70
C PRO A 14 26.67 -9.37 37.96
N PHE A 15 26.41 -8.06 38.19
CA PHE A 15 26.61 -7.22 39.43
C PHE A 15 28.06 -6.72 39.74
N GLU A 16 28.36 -5.56 40.34
CA GLU A 16 27.74 -4.26 40.65
C GLU A 16 28.87 -3.35 41.25
N HIS A 17 28.70 -2.02 41.17
CA HIS A 17 29.11 -1.01 42.18
C HIS A 17 30.57 -0.56 42.49
N THR A 18 30.76 0.75 42.24
CA THR A 18 31.32 1.80 43.15
C THR A 18 32.83 2.05 43.20
N LYS A 19 33.25 3.25 42.75
CA LYS A 19 33.93 4.33 43.51
C LYS A 19 34.46 5.39 42.53
N GLU A 20 33.92 6.61 42.59
CA GLU A 20 34.55 7.76 43.25
C GLU A 20 35.92 8.13 42.67
N SER A 21 35.95 9.21 41.88
CA SER A 21 37.13 10.07 41.77
C SER A 21 36.65 11.49 41.48
N GLN A 22 36.65 12.30 42.55
CA GLN A 22 36.56 13.75 42.48
C GLN A 22 37.89 14.32 41.96
N SER A 23 37.82 15.30 41.05
CA SER A 23 38.87 16.30 40.79
C SER A 23 38.22 17.41 39.95
N ASN A 24 37.74 18.49 40.56
CA ASN A 24 38.43 19.71 40.98
C ASN A 24 38.65 20.75 39.85
N ASN A 25 38.00 21.90 40.08
CA ASN A 25 38.24 23.26 39.58
C ASN A 25 37.93 23.64 38.13
N GLY A 26 37.15 24.72 38.01
CA GLY A 26 36.92 25.45 36.77
C GLY A 26 35.88 26.57 36.84
N ASP A 27 35.89 27.36 37.91
CA ASP A 27 35.11 28.59 38.09
C ASP A 27 35.38 29.61 36.97
N ARG A 28 34.35 29.99 36.17
CA ARG A 28 34.24 31.29 35.48
C ARG A 28 32.78 31.71 35.31
N HIS A 29 32.29 32.39 36.33
CA HIS A 29 31.19 33.35 36.25
C HIS A 29 31.38 34.36 35.10
N TRP A 30 30.36 34.50 34.24
CA TRP A 30 30.02 35.80 33.65
C TRP A 30 28.52 36.01 33.68
N LYS A 31 28.09 36.83 34.64
CA LYS A 31 26.79 37.50 34.64
C LYS A 31 26.66 38.37 33.38
N ARG A 32 25.55 38.26 32.65
CA ARG A 32 24.99 39.40 31.92
C ARG A 32 23.48 39.49 32.11
N CYS A 33 23.09 40.74 32.27
CA CYS A 33 21.84 41.22 32.84
C CYS A 33 20.62 41.00 31.95
N LYS A 34 19.47 40.82 32.59
CA LYS A 34 18.14 41.03 32.01
C LYS A 34 17.96 42.47 31.52
N ARG A 35 17.30 42.63 30.37
CA ARG A 35 16.55 43.85 29.96
C ARG A 35 15.63 43.52 28.76
N PRO A 36 14.63 44.35 28.45
CA PRO A 36 13.22 44.06 28.70
C PRO A 36 12.39 43.87 27.43
N ASP A 37 11.07 43.65 27.62
CA ASP A 37 10.01 43.57 26.62
C ASP A 37 10.16 44.57 25.47
N LYS A 38 10.04 44.05 24.25
CA LYS A 38 9.65 44.82 23.07
C LYS A 38 8.50 44.12 22.37
N GLN A 39 7.39 44.84 22.33
CA GLN A 39 6.30 44.69 21.38
C GLN A 39 6.80 44.84 19.94
N SER A 40 5.98 44.31 19.04
CA SER A 40 5.87 44.54 17.59
C SER A 40 7.02 44.03 16.71
N ILE A 41 6.71 43.17 15.74
CA ILE A 41 6.30 43.56 14.38
C ILE A 41 5.75 42.30 13.67
N ASP A 42 4.77 42.53 12.80
CA ASP A 42 4.17 41.59 11.86
C ASP A 42 5.20 40.74 11.12
N ASP A 43 4.93 39.45 11.01
CA ASP A 43 5.38 38.64 9.88
C ASP A 43 4.14 38.04 9.22
N GLU A 44 3.77 38.63 8.08
CA GLU A 44 2.93 38.00 7.08
C GLU A 44 3.72 36.84 6.42
N GLU A 45 3.10 35.66 6.39
CA GLU A 45 3.51 34.54 5.52
C GLU A 45 2.44 34.32 4.43
N PRO A 46 2.82 33.88 3.22
CA PRO A 46 2.04 34.08 2.00
C PRO A 46 0.93 33.04 1.79
N PRO A 47 0.02 33.24 0.82
CA PRO A 47 -1.07 32.31 0.55
C PRO A 47 -0.55 31.06 -0.16
N ILE A 48 -0.90 29.89 0.37
CA ILE A 48 -0.72 28.60 -0.30
C ILE A 48 -1.80 28.49 -1.39
N GLU A 49 -1.37 28.52 -2.65
CA GLU A 49 -2.20 28.20 -3.82
C GLU A 49 -2.64 26.74 -3.77
N PHE A 50 -3.96 26.50 -3.74
CA PHE A 50 -4.56 25.19 -4.01
C PHE A 50 -4.71 25.03 -5.53
N SER A 51 -3.78 24.29 -6.14
CA SER A 51 -3.96 23.80 -7.52
C SER A 51 -4.67 22.45 -7.50
N LEU A 52 -6.00 22.48 -7.65
CA LEU A 52 -6.83 21.30 -7.93
C LEU A 52 -6.66 20.94 -9.41
N GLY A 53 -5.62 20.17 -9.70
CA GLY A 53 -5.28 19.66 -11.02
C GLY A 53 -5.90 18.30 -11.32
N ASP A 54 -7.12 18.36 -11.83
CA ASP A 54 -7.79 17.46 -12.77
C ASP A 54 -6.96 16.26 -13.30
N ARG A 55 -7.34 15.04 -12.90
CA ARG A 55 -6.96 13.81 -13.62
C ARG A 55 -8.19 12.92 -13.81
N VAL A 56 -8.82 13.15 -14.94
CA VAL A 56 -9.80 12.31 -15.63
C VAL A 56 -9.33 10.85 -15.66
N LEU A 57 -10.11 9.96 -15.03
CA LEU A 57 -10.04 8.52 -15.22
C LEU A 57 -10.62 8.18 -16.59
N TYR A 58 -9.76 7.89 -17.56
CA TYR A 58 -10.17 7.26 -18.81
C TYR A 58 -10.44 5.76 -18.55
N ILE A 59 -11.71 5.41 -18.39
CA ILE A 59 -12.19 4.03 -18.52
C ILE A 59 -12.55 3.84 -19.99
N GLY A 60 -11.65 3.21 -20.74
CA GLY A 60 -11.90 2.78 -22.11
C GLY A 60 -12.30 1.31 -22.13
N GLU A 61 -13.59 1.03 -22.00
CA GLU A 61 -14.19 -0.24 -22.43
C GLU A 61 -14.34 -0.23 -23.96
N THR A 62 -13.81 -1.25 -24.63
CA THR A 62 -14.37 -1.69 -25.93
C THR A 62 -14.30 -3.20 -26.01
N SER A 63 -15.48 -3.79 -26.18
CA SER A 63 -15.75 -5.21 -26.31
C SER A 63 -15.90 -5.62 -27.79
N LYS A 64 -15.49 -6.87 -28.06
CA LYS A 64 -15.99 -7.82 -29.10
C LYS A 64 -15.62 -7.63 -30.59
N SER A 65 -15.03 -8.71 -31.13
CA SER A 65 -15.46 -9.43 -32.34
C SER A 65 -14.65 -10.74 -32.47
N ILE A 66 -15.08 -11.88 -31.91
CA ILE A 66 -15.78 -13.00 -32.58
C ILE A 66 -15.67 -13.00 -34.12
N ALA A 67 -14.84 -13.90 -34.64
CA ALA A 67 -15.07 -14.58 -35.92
C ALA A 67 -14.70 -16.06 -35.76
N ASN A 68 -15.73 -16.89 -35.79
CA ASN A 68 -15.68 -18.33 -35.97
C ASN A 68 -15.47 -18.63 -37.47
N PRO A 69 -14.97 -19.82 -37.83
CA PRO A 69 -15.92 -20.72 -38.49
C PRO A 69 -15.85 -22.18 -38.01
N LYS A 70 -17.04 -22.67 -37.64
CA LYS A 70 -17.57 -24.02 -37.94
C LYS A 70 -17.13 -24.47 -39.35
N GLY A 71 -16.84 -25.71 -39.66
CA GLY A 71 -17.03 -27.00 -38.99
C GLY A 71 -17.00 -28.10 -40.06
N CYS A 72 -16.79 -29.36 -39.62
CA CYS A 72 -17.00 -30.62 -40.38
C CYS A 72 -16.01 -30.82 -41.56
N ASP A 73 -15.36 -31.96 -41.82
CA ASP A 73 -15.66 -33.36 -41.57
C ASP A 73 -14.37 -34.20 -41.54
N ALA A 74 -14.53 -35.41 -41.03
CA ALA A 74 -13.56 -36.50 -41.06
C ALA A 74 -12.97 -36.76 -42.47
N THR A 75 -11.65 -36.95 -42.55
CA THR A 75 -11.10 -38.02 -43.40
C THR A 75 -9.68 -38.41 -42.94
N LEU A 76 -9.53 -39.70 -42.64
CA LEU A 76 -8.28 -40.44 -42.74
C LEU A 76 -7.65 -40.25 -44.13
N ASN A 77 -6.37 -39.92 -44.19
CA ASN A 77 -5.46 -40.28 -45.30
C ASN A 77 -4.03 -40.10 -44.79
N TYR A 78 -3.20 -41.12 -44.62
CA TYR A 78 -2.68 -42.07 -45.63
C TYR A 78 -2.11 -41.38 -46.87
N SER A 79 -0.78 -41.50 -47.00
CA SER A 79 0.04 -41.30 -48.20
C SER A 79 1.38 -41.96 -47.82
N GLU A 80 1.82 -43.13 -48.26
CA GLU A 80 1.56 -43.95 -49.46
C GLU A 80 1.60 -43.14 -50.77
N ASN A 81 2.77 -43.02 -51.40
CA ASN A 81 3.37 -44.08 -52.21
C ASN A 81 4.54 -43.56 -53.06
N PHE A 82 5.61 -44.35 -53.09
CA PHE A 82 6.23 -44.95 -54.29
C PHE A 82 6.94 -46.21 -53.73
N LYS A 83 6.51 -47.48 -53.88
CA LYS A 83 5.99 -48.27 -55.02
C LYS A 83 6.84 -48.01 -56.26
N THR A 84 7.66 -48.95 -56.70
CA THR A 84 7.34 -50.32 -57.19
C THR A 84 8.63 -51.14 -57.42
N PRO A 85 8.58 -52.42 -57.86
CA PRO A 85 7.66 -53.50 -57.52
C PRO A 85 8.37 -54.85 -57.28
N ILE A 86 7.53 -55.77 -56.80
CA ILE A 86 7.69 -57.22 -56.69
C ILE A 86 8.13 -57.87 -58.02
N SER A 87 9.05 -58.83 -57.92
CA SER A 87 8.91 -60.09 -58.66
C SER A 87 9.34 -61.25 -57.77
N ALA A 88 8.36 -62.11 -57.52
CA ALA A 88 8.54 -63.46 -57.02
C ALA A 88 9.53 -64.21 -57.91
N THR A 89 10.29 -65.17 -57.36
CA THR A 89 10.57 -66.48 -57.97
C THR A 89 11.34 -67.34 -56.96
N THR A 90 10.59 -68.27 -56.36
CA THR A 90 10.94 -69.67 -56.06
C THR A 90 12.21 -70.00 -55.27
N VAL A 91 11.97 -70.48 -54.06
CA VAL A 91 12.55 -71.68 -53.42
C VAL A 91 13.57 -72.45 -54.28
N SER A 92 14.86 -72.41 -53.90
CA SER A 92 15.85 -73.40 -54.34
C SER A 92 16.13 -74.35 -53.18
N THR A 93 15.27 -75.35 -53.07
CA THR A 93 15.57 -76.60 -52.37
C THR A 93 16.13 -77.55 -53.43
N ARG A 94 17.45 -77.70 -53.50
CA ARG A 94 18.11 -78.96 -53.89
C ARG A 94 19.63 -78.87 -53.70
N PRO A 95 20.28 -79.92 -53.19
CA PRO A 95 21.72 -79.96 -52.99
C PRO A 95 22.41 -80.09 -54.35
N LEU A 96 23.56 -79.41 -54.49
CA LEU A 96 24.44 -79.55 -55.63
C LEU A 96 25.00 -80.98 -55.64
N VAL A 97 24.46 -81.82 -56.52
CA VAL A 97 25.04 -83.12 -56.87
C VAL A 97 26.32 -82.84 -57.65
N ILE A 98 27.48 -82.88 -57.00
CA ILE A 98 28.77 -82.97 -57.69
C ILE A 98 28.99 -84.46 -57.98
N LYS A 99 28.61 -84.86 -59.18
CA LYS A 99 28.89 -86.20 -59.71
C LYS A 99 30.26 -86.19 -60.40
N GLU A 100 31.17 -86.94 -59.80
CA GLU A 100 32.34 -87.63 -60.38
C GLU A 100 33.37 -86.85 -61.22
N PHE A 101 34.60 -86.81 -60.71
CA PHE A 101 35.73 -87.34 -61.48
C PHE A 101 36.40 -88.47 -60.70
N LEU A 102 36.14 -89.70 -61.15
CA LEU A 102 36.76 -90.92 -60.66
C LEU A 102 38.19 -91.00 -61.19
N LYS A 103 39.15 -90.37 -60.50
CA LYS A 103 40.59 -90.60 -60.73
C LYS A 103 41.12 -91.53 -59.65
N ARG A 104 41.20 -92.81 -60.01
CA ARG A 104 41.75 -93.91 -59.22
C ARG A 104 43.17 -93.55 -58.74
N VAL A 105 43.31 -93.16 -57.47
CA VAL A 105 44.59 -93.07 -56.77
C VAL A 105 44.56 -94.06 -55.61
N LYS A 106 45.42 -95.06 -55.74
CA LYS A 106 45.66 -96.15 -54.80
C LYS A 106 46.37 -95.57 -53.57
N GLY A 107 45.67 -95.51 -52.45
CA GLY A 107 46.23 -95.09 -51.16
C GLY A 107 45.16 -94.90 -50.11
N MET A 108 44.83 -95.97 -49.38
CA MET A 108 43.97 -95.92 -48.19
C MET A 108 44.59 -94.98 -47.15
N LYS A 109 43.93 -93.84 -46.91
CA LYS A 109 43.95 -93.15 -45.61
C LYS A 109 42.50 -92.83 -45.27
N SER A 110 42.08 -93.38 -44.12
CA SER A 110 40.75 -93.28 -43.53
C SER A 110 40.18 -91.87 -43.67
N ILE A 111 38.97 -91.77 -44.26
CA ILE A 111 38.15 -90.57 -44.13
C ILE A 111 37.81 -90.48 -42.64
N VAL A 112 38.50 -89.58 -41.93
CA VAL A 112 38.15 -89.20 -40.56
C VAL A 112 36.68 -88.80 -40.59
N ALA A 113 35.86 -89.52 -39.83
CA ALA A 113 34.44 -89.23 -39.69
C ALA A 113 34.28 -87.75 -39.36
N PHE A 114 33.60 -87.00 -40.24
CA PHE A 114 33.12 -85.67 -39.88
C PHE A 114 32.17 -85.88 -38.70
N GLU A 115 32.56 -85.37 -37.54
CA GLU A 115 31.75 -85.36 -36.34
C GLU A 115 30.47 -84.58 -36.68
N ILE A 116 29.34 -85.30 -36.79
CA ILE A 116 28.04 -84.69 -37.06
C ILE A 116 27.72 -83.84 -35.82
N SER A 117 27.84 -82.52 -35.96
CA SER A 117 27.41 -81.56 -34.94
C SER A 117 25.97 -81.90 -34.54
N HIS A 118 25.78 -82.28 -33.27
CA HIS A 118 24.49 -82.67 -32.73
C HIS A 118 23.59 -81.42 -32.67
N PHE A 119 22.75 -81.21 -33.68
CA PHE A 119 21.74 -80.16 -33.66
C PHE A 119 20.78 -80.40 -32.49
N CYS A 120 20.70 -79.42 -31.58
CA CYS A 120 19.78 -79.46 -30.44
C CYS A 120 18.77 -78.32 -30.60
N ALA A 121 17.55 -78.66 -30.98
CA ALA A 121 16.46 -77.68 -31.16
C ALA A 121 16.16 -76.92 -29.86
N ASP A 122 16.29 -77.57 -28.71
CA ASP A 122 16.00 -76.97 -27.40
C ASP A 122 16.96 -75.83 -27.06
N ASN A 123 18.25 -75.95 -27.44
CA ASN A 123 19.23 -74.89 -27.25
C ASN A 123 18.88 -73.66 -28.10
N LEU A 124 18.48 -73.87 -29.36
CA LEU A 124 18.05 -72.78 -30.25
C LEU A 124 16.79 -72.09 -29.73
N ILE A 125 15.80 -72.85 -29.26
CA ILE A 125 14.55 -72.32 -28.70
C ILE A 125 14.83 -71.52 -27.41
N SER A 126 15.71 -72.02 -26.55
CA SER A 126 16.15 -71.34 -25.32
C SER A 126 16.89 -70.03 -25.64
N ASP A 127 17.79 -70.05 -26.62
CA ASP A 127 18.51 -68.86 -27.08
C ASP A 127 17.57 -67.79 -27.64
N LEU A 128 16.58 -68.19 -28.46
CA LEU A 128 15.55 -67.28 -28.99
C LEU A 128 14.70 -66.64 -27.87
N ARG A 129 14.31 -67.43 -26.86
CA ARG A 129 13.57 -66.95 -25.69
C ARG A 129 14.40 -65.94 -24.88
N ARG A 130 15.68 -66.25 -24.65
CA ARG A 130 16.63 -65.33 -23.98
C ARG A 130 16.78 -64.03 -24.74
N GLN A 131 16.98 -64.07 -26.06
CA GLN A 131 17.09 -62.87 -26.88
C GLN A 131 15.83 -62.02 -26.81
N THR A 132 14.66 -62.64 -26.90
CA THR A 132 13.37 -61.94 -26.77
C THR A 132 13.26 -61.23 -25.41
N ALA A 133 13.63 -61.89 -24.32
CA ALA A 133 13.61 -61.31 -22.99
C ALA A 133 14.56 -60.11 -22.84
N ILE A 134 15.77 -60.21 -23.40
CA ILE A 134 16.76 -59.12 -23.39
C ILE A 134 16.21 -57.90 -24.15
N THR A 135 15.70 -58.10 -25.37
CA THR A 135 15.16 -56.99 -26.17
C THR A 135 13.97 -56.29 -25.50
N LEU A 136 13.08 -57.05 -24.86
CA LEU A 136 11.95 -56.47 -24.11
C LEU A 136 12.43 -55.63 -22.90
N TRP A 137 13.44 -56.10 -22.19
CA TRP A 137 14.04 -55.38 -21.08
C TRP A 137 14.78 -54.10 -21.53
N GLU A 138 15.59 -54.19 -22.58
CA GLU A 138 16.29 -53.04 -23.16
C GLU A 138 15.30 -51.95 -23.63
N ASN A 139 14.19 -52.35 -24.27
CA ASN A 139 13.14 -51.43 -24.66
C ASN A 139 12.50 -50.71 -23.47
N LEU A 140 12.26 -51.41 -22.36
CA LEU A 140 11.76 -50.80 -21.13
C LEU A 140 12.77 -49.81 -20.54
N GLN A 141 14.05 -50.20 -20.48
CA GLN A 141 15.13 -49.32 -20.00
C GLN A 141 15.21 -48.03 -20.82
N GLN A 142 15.16 -48.14 -22.15
CA GLN A 142 15.16 -46.97 -23.02
C GLN A 142 13.94 -46.07 -22.77
N LYS A 143 12.75 -46.64 -22.60
CA LYS A 143 11.55 -45.86 -22.26
C LYS A 143 11.69 -45.13 -20.93
N ILE A 144 12.29 -45.77 -19.92
CA ILE A 144 12.56 -45.13 -18.64
C ILE A 144 13.57 -44.00 -18.80
N MET A 145 14.69 -44.23 -19.51
CA MET A 145 15.72 -43.22 -19.76
C MET A 145 15.20 -42.02 -20.55
N CYS A 146 14.32 -42.24 -21.52
CA CYS A 146 13.72 -41.18 -22.33
C CYS A 146 12.54 -40.48 -21.65
N THR A 147 12.01 -41.00 -20.54
CA THR A 147 10.89 -40.40 -19.82
C THR A 147 11.39 -39.42 -18.77
N ARG A 148 10.82 -38.21 -18.74
CA ARG A 148 11.11 -37.23 -17.69
C ARG A 148 10.83 -37.84 -16.31
N PHE A 149 11.73 -37.63 -15.36
CA PHE A 149 11.70 -38.24 -14.03
C PHE A 149 10.32 -38.13 -13.34
N GLU A 150 9.66 -36.98 -13.47
CA GLU A 150 8.37 -36.72 -12.83
C GLU A 150 7.24 -37.60 -13.38
N LYS A 151 7.41 -38.12 -14.60
CA LYS A 151 6.42 -38.88 -15.36
C LYS A 151 6.75 -40.38 -15.42
N VAL A 152 7.91 -40.80 -14.92
CA VAL A 152 8.38 -42.20 -15.01
C VAL A 152 7.34 -43.19 -14.46
N ASN A 153 6.62 -42.85 -13.38
CA ASN A 153 5.56 -43.70 -12.82
C ASN A 153 4.44 -44.12 -13.78
N ILE A 154 4.24 -43.39 -14.88
CA ILE A 154 3.26 -43.74 -15.91
C ILE A 154 3.64 -45.05 -16.63
N LEU A 155 4.93 -45.42 -16.61
CA LEU A 155 5.44 -46.65 -17.22
C LEU A 155 5.21 -47.90 -16.36
N LYS A 156 4.76 -47.77 -15.12
CA LYS A 156 4.55 -48.91 -14.20
C LYS A 156 3.63 -50.01 -14.78
N PRO A 157 2.50 -49.71 -15.43
CA PRO A 157 1.68 -50.74 -16.07
C PRO A 157 2.38 -51.41 -17.26
N GLU A 158 3.21 -50.67 -17.99
CA GLU A 158 3.97 -51.21 -19.12
C GLU A 158 5.08 -52.15 -18.65
N MET A 159 5.76 -51.82 -17.55
CA MET A 159 6.72 -52.71 -16.89
C MET A 159 6.08 -54.07 -16.56
N TYR A 160 4.88 -54.09 -15.94
CA TYR A 160 4.23 -55.36 -15.62
C TYR A 160 3.91 -56.19 -16.87
N LYS A 161 3.43 -55.55 -17.96
CA LYS A 161 3.20 -56.24 -19.23
C LYS A 161 4.47 -56.88 -19.80
N ILE A 162 5.60 -56.17 -19.70
CA ILE A 162 6.90 -56.67 -20.16
C ILE A 162 7.37 -57.83 -19.29
N PHE A 163 7.22 -57.74 -17.96
CA PHE A 163 7.57 -58.86 -17.07
C PHE A 163 6.69 -60.08 -17.28
N ASP A 164 5.39 -59.90 -17.52
CA ASP A 164 4.49 -61.01 -17.86
C ASP A 164 4.92 -61.66 -19.18
N ALA A 165 5.25 -60.87 -20.21
CA ALA A 165 5.77 -61.37 -21.48
C ALA A 165 7.10 -62.14 -21.31
N ILE A 166 8.02 -61.65 -20.48
CA ILE A 166 9.28 -62.35 -20.20
C ILE A 166 9.02 -63.65 -19.40
N ALA A 167 8.08 -63.65 -18.46
CA ALA A 167 7.70 -64.86 -17.73
C ALA A 167 7.17 -65.95 -18.68
N THR A 168 6.34 -65.57 -19.67
CA THR A 168 5.83 -66.51 -20.69
C THR A 168 6.93 -67.08 -21.60
N SER A 169 8.10 -66.43 -21.69
CA SER A 169 9.24 -66.93 -22.46
C SER A 169 10.06 -68.02 -21.74
N GLY A 170 9.65 -68.45 -20.54
CA GLY A 170 10.30 -69.53 -19.78
C GLY A 170 11.34 -69.07 -18.75
N SER A 171 11.34 -67.77 -18.41
CA SER A 171 12.18 -67.22 -17.33
C SER A 171 11.42 -67.23 -16.00
N ASN A 172 11.90 -68.02 -15.03
CA ASN A 172 11.19 -68.25 -13.78
C ASN A 172 11.64 -67.36 -12.62
N ASN A 173 12.68 -66.53 -12.81
CA ASN A 173 13.31 -65.78 -11.72
C ASN A 173 13.29 -64.25 -11.94
N LEU A 174 12.09 -63.69 -12.13
CA LEU A 174 11.88 -62.24 -12.30
C LEU A 174 11.51 -61.51 -11.01
N THR A 175 11.30 -62.23 -9.90
CA THR A 175 10.80 -61.67 -8.64
C THR A 175 11.67 -60.53 -8.13
N PHE A 176 12.99 -60.75 -8.07
CA PHE A 176 13.94 -59.73 -7.62
C PHE A 176 13.90 -58.47 -8.49
N LEU A 177 13.82 -58.63 -9.81
CA LEU A 177 13.79 -57.51 -10.75
C LEU A 177 12.48 -56.70 -10.62
N LYS A 178 11.37 -57.40 -10.41
CA LYS A 178 10.06 -56.79 -10.18
C LYS A 178 10.05 -55.96 -8.90
N GLU A 179 10.58 -56.49 -7.80
CA GLU A 179 10.72 -55.78 -6.52
C GLU A 179 11.63 -54.56 -6.64
N LEU A 180 12.76 -54.70 -7.33
CA LEU A 180 13.70 -53.59 -7.55
C LEU A 180 13.02 -52.44 -8.31
N MET A 181 12.32 -52.76 -9.39
CA MET A 181 11.61 -51.76 -10.18
C MET A 181 10.45 -51.14 -9.43
N ASP A 182 9.70 -51.93 -8.65
CA ASP A 182 8.64 -51.42 -7.79
C ASP A 182 9.17 -50.45 -6.74
N GLY A 183 10.30 -50.76 -6.12
CA GLY A 183 11.00 -49.86 -5.20
C GLY A 183 11.46 -48.57 -5.89
N TYR A 184 11.96 -48.66 -7.11
CA TYR A 184 12.33 -47.49 -7.91
C TYR A 184 11.13 -46.58 -8.19
N PHE A 185 10.03 -47.10 -8.74
CA PHE A 185 8.82 -46.31 -9.01
C PHE A 185 8.24 -45.71 -7.72
N GLN A 186 8.23 -46.45 -6.62
CA GLN A 186 7.78 -45.93 -5.33
C GLN A 186 8.66 -44.76 -4.85
N THR A 187 9.98 -44.87 -5.04
CA THR A 187 10.92 -43.80 -4.70
C THR A 187 10.69 -42.55 -5.55
N VAL A 188 10.51 -42.72 -6.87
CA VAL A 188 10.16 -41.62 -7.79
C VAL A 188 8.86 -40.93 -7.36
N LYS A 189 7.83 -41.71 -7.03
CA LYS A 189 6.54 -41.19 -6.56
C LYS A 189 6.70 -40.32 -5.30
N ASN A 190 7.42 -40.85 -4.31
CA ASN A 190 7.66 -40.16 -3.05
C ASN A 190 8.46 -38.87 -3.27
N HIS A 191 9.48 -38.90 -4.13
CA HIS A 191 10.27 -37.73 -4.48
C HIS A 191 9.40 -36.63 -5.11
N ASN A 192 8.58 -36.96 -6.10
CA ASN A 192 7.72 -35.98 -6.79
C ASN A 192 6.70 -35.35 -5.82
N GLN A 193 6.14 -36.15 -4.90
CA GLN A 193 5.23 -35.65 -3.87
C GLN A 193 5.95 -34.70 -2.91
N MET A 194 7.15 -35.06 -2.44
CA MET A 194 7.97 -34.22 -1.57
C MET A 194 8.34 -32.91 -2.26
N HIS A 195 8.83 -32.98 -3.50
CA HIS A 195 9.19 -31.81 -4.30
C HIS A 195 8.00 -30.86 -4.49
N SER A 196 6.81 -31.41 -4.80
CA SER A 196 5.57 -30.62 -4.92
C SER A 196 5.19 -29.92 -3.61
N THR A 197 5.39 -30.61 -2.47
CA THR A 197 5.12 -30.07 -1.13
C THR A 197 6.09 -28.93 -0.81
N ILE A 198 7.37 -29.09 -1.13
CA ILE A 198 8.41 -28.07 -0.92
C ILE A 198 8.13 -26.82 -1.76
N ILE A 199 7.78 -26.97 -3.05
CA ILE A 199 7.43 -25.84 -3.92
C ILE A 199 6.22 -25.08 -3.35
N LEU A 200 5.18 -25.81 -2.95
CA LEU A 200 3.98 -25.21 -2.38
C LEU A 200 4.30 -24.46 -1.09
N GLN A 201 5.13 -25.04 -0.21
CA GLN A 201 5.53 -24.39 1.04
C GLN A 201 6.36 -23.14 0.79
N SER A 202 7.36 -23.20 -0.09
CA SER A 202 8.17 -22.05 -0.49
C SER A 202 7.33 -20.90 -1.06
N THR A 203 6.28 -21.23 -1.83
CA THR A 203 5.32 -20.25 -2.34
C THR A 203 4.55 -19.58 -1.21
N LYS A 204 4.04 -20.36 -0.25
CA LYS A 204 3.35 -19.84 0.95
C LYS A 204 4.27 -18.96 1.80
N ASP A 205 5.52 -19.36 2.01
CA ASP A 205 6.50 -18.60 2.80
C ASP A 205 6.85 -17.26 2.13
N THR A 206 6.91 -17.24 0.80
CA THR A 206 7.09 -16.01 0.02
C THR A 206 5.90 -15.06 0.19
N GLN A 207 4.67 -15.58 0.12
CA GLN A 207 3.46 -14.79 0.35
C GLN A 207 3.38 -14.27 1.78
N LEU A 208 3.72 -15.10 2.78
CA LEU A 208 3.77 -14.71 4.19
C LEU A 208 4.78 -13.60 4.44
N THR A 209 5.97 -13.69 3.84
CA THR A 209 7.00 -12.64 3.94
C THR A 209 6.52 -11.32 3.36
N LYS A 210 5.85 -11.36 2.19
CA LYS A 210 5.23 -10.16 1.57
C LYS A 210 4.15 -9.56 2.47
N ALA A 211 3.22 -10.39 2.97
CA ALA A 211 2.15 -9.96 3.88
C ALA A 211 2.71 -9.33 5.16
N LYS A 212 3.75 -9.92 5.75
CA LYS A 212 4.45 -9.37 6.91
C LYS A 212 5.10 -8.02 6.61
N GLY A 213 5.59 -7.82 5.38
CA GLY A 213 6.07 -6.52 4.90
C GLY A 213 4.97 -5.47 4.89
N PHE A 214 3.82 -5.76 4.27
CA PHE A 214 2.67 -4.86 4.24
C PHE A 214 2.12 -4.52 5.64
N MET A 215 2.10 -5.50 6.56
CA MET A 215 1.66 -5.25 7.92
C MET A 215 2.57 -4.26 8.65
N LYS A 216 3.90 -4.32 8.43
CA LYS A 216 4.84 -3.35 9.01
C LYS A 216 4.63 -1.94 8.47
N THR A 217 4.33 -1.78 7.17
CA THR A 217 4.06 -0.46 6.58
C THR A 217 2.75 0.11 7.14
N LEU A 218 1.69 -0.69 7.21
CA LEU A 218 0.42 -0.25 7.81
C LEU A 218 0.58 0.17 9.27
N GLN A 219 1.37 -0.56 10.06
CA GLN A 219 1.66 -0.19 11.45
C GLN A 219 2.43 1.13 11.56
N LEU A 220 3.34 1.42 10.61
CA LEU A 220 4.04 2.71 10.56
C LEU A 220 3.06 3.85 10.26
N ASP A 221 2.17 3.66 9.30
CA ASP A 221 1.17 4.65 8.88
C ASP A 221 0.16 4.93 10.00
N GLU A 222 -0.28 3.90 10.72
CA GLU A 222 -1.16 4.04 11.89
C GLU A 222 -0.52 4.91 12.98
N ASN A 223 0.77 4.68 13.27
CA ASN A 223 1.51 5.49 14.24
C ASN A 223 1.66 6.96 13.78
N HIS A 224 1.87 7.18 12.48
CA HIS A 224 1.90 8.53 11.91
C HIS A 224 0.56 9.24 12.08
N LEU A 225 -0.54 8.58 11.71
CA LEU A 225 -1.91 9.11 11.87
C LEU A 225 -2.25 9.41 13.32
N LEU A 226 -1.83 8.57 14.27
CA LEU A 226 -2.04 8.81 15.70
C LEU A 226 -1.32 10.08 16.18
N LYS A 227 -0.07 10.28 15.74
CA LYS A 227 0.72 11.49 16.04
C LYS A 227 0.07 12.74 15.43
N GLU A 228 -0.38 12.63 14.18
CA GLU A 228 -1.04 13.72 13.47
C GLU A 228 -2.36 14.11 14.14
N THR A 229 -3.18 13.12 14.50
CA THR A 229 -4.43 13.30 15.25
C THR A 229 -4.19 14.01 16.58
N SER A 230 -3.14 13.63 17.31
CA SER A 230 -2.76 14.28 18.56
C SER A 230 -2.36 15.75 18.34
N SER A 231 -1.66 16.05 17.24
CA SER A 231 -1.32 17.42 16.86
C SER A 231 -2.56 18.25 16.53
N PHE A 232 -3.50 17.69 15.75
CA PHE A 232 -4.76 18.34 15.43
C PHE A 232 -5.60 18.61 16.68
N GLN A 233 -5.68 17.65 17.60
CA GLN A 233 -6.40 17.83 18.86
C GLN A 233 -5.82 18.98 19.69
N TYR A 234 -4.49 19.09 19.76
CA TYR A 234 -3.83 20.23 20.41
C TYR A 234 -4.14 21.56 19.71
N ARG A 235 -4.13 21.59 18.38
CA ARG A 235 -4.49 22.81 17.62
C ARG A 235 -5.95 23.20 17.83
N LEU A 236 -6.85 22.22 17.86
CA LEU A 236 -8.28 22.43 18.06
C LEU A 236 -8.57 23.04 19.44
N THR A 237 -7.98 22.51 20.50
CA THR A 237 -8.12 23.07 21.86
C THR A 237 -7.56 24.50 21.95
N ARG A 238 -6.41 24.76 21.32
CA ARG A 238 -5.85 26.12 21.22
C ARG A 238 -6.75 27.08 20.45
N LEU A 239 -7.41 26.64 19.38
CA LEU A 239 -8.36 27.48 18.64
C LEU A 239 -9.63 27.75 19.44
N SER A 240 -10.19 26.73 20.10
CA SER A 240 -11.35 26.88 20.96
C SER A 240 -11.12 27.89 22.10
N THR A 241 -9.94 27.88 22.74
CA THR A 241 -9.60 28.89 23.76
C THR A 241 -9.51 30.31 23.19
N LYS A 242 -9.00 30.48 21.95
CA LYS A 242 -8.99 31.77 21.26
C LYS A 242 -10.39 32.25 20.93
N GLU A 243 -11.26 31.35 20.48
CA GLU A 243 -12.67 31.62 20.17
C GLU A 243 -13.40 32.17 21.39
N VAL A 244 -13.32 31.49 22.54
CA VAL A 244 -13.95 31.95 23.80
C VAL A 244 -13.44 33.33 24.21
N LYS A 245 -12.13 33.61 24.06
CA LYS A 245 -11.56 34.92 24.36
C LYS A 245 -12.08 36.01 23.43
N LEU A 246 -12.23 35.71 22.14
CA LEU A 246 -12.78 36.64 21.16
C LEU A 246 -14.26 36.90 21.40
N GLU A 247 -15.03 35.87 21.76
CA GLU A 247 -16.45 36.01 22.09
C GLU A 247 -16.66 36.92 23.32
N ALA A 248 -15.83 36.76 24.35
CA ALA A 248 -15.86 37.64 25.52
C ALA A 248 -15.55 39.12 25.15
N LYS A 249 -14.54 39.34 24.29
CA LYS A 249 -14.22 40.68 23.78
C LYS A 249 -15.37 41.27 22.96
N LEU A 250 -16.01 40.47 22.11
CA LEU A 250 -17.16 40.89 21.31
C LEU A 250 -18.32 41.34 22.20
N LYS A 251 -18.61 40.58 23.28
CA LYS A 251 -19.64 40.95 24.26
C LYS A 251 -19.32 42.28 24.95
N ALA A 252 -18.07 42.49 25.36
CA ALA A 252 -17.64 43.74 25.98
C ALA A 252 -17.82 44.95 25.05
N VAL A 253 -17.37 44.84 23.79
CA VAL A 253 -17.53 45.91 22.78
C VAL A 253 -19.01 46.21 22.53
N ARG A 254 -19.87 45.19 22.52
CA ARG A 254 -21.31 45.37 22.34
C ARG A 254 -21.95 46.15 23.50
N ILE A 255 -21.51 45.91 24.73
CA ILE A 255 -21.97 46.65 25.91
C ILE A 255 -21.56 48.12 25.81
N GLU A 256 -20.28 48.38 25.54
CA GLU A 256 -19.73 49.73 25.40
C GLU A 256 -20.43 50.52 24.27
N SER A 257 -20.68 49.86 23.13
CA SER A 257 -21.43 50.45 22.02
C SER A 257 -22.86 50.85 22.41
N ASN A 258 -23.56 50.03 23.20
CA ASN A 258 -24.90 50.34 23.68
C ASN A 258 -24.89 51.51 24.67
N GLU A 259 -23.89 51.59 25.56
CA GLU A 259 -23.72 52.71 26.50
C GLU A 259 -23.48 54.03 25.76
N LEU A 260 -22.55 54.02 24.78
CA LEU A 260 -22.27 55.18 23.93
C LEU A 260 -23.50 55.62 23.14
N SER A 261 -24.26 54.67 22.58
CA SER A 261 -25.52 54.96 21.89
C SER A 261 -26.55 55.64 22.81
N GLY A 262 -26.64 55.17 24.07
CA GLY A 262 -27.48 55.79 25.10
C GLY A 262 -27.04 57.22 25.45
N LEU A 263 -25.73 57.45 25.59
CA LEU A 263 -25.14 58.77 25.84
C LEU A 263 -25.40 59.74 24.68
N ILE A 264 -25.20 59.29 23.43
CA ILE A 264 -25.51 60.07 22.22
C ILE A 264 -26.99 60.48 22.23
N SER A 265 -27.90 59.55 22.48
CA SER A 265 -29.35 59.82 22.55
C SER A 265 -29.73 60.80 23.67
N LYS A 266 -29.04 60.75 24.81
CA LYS A 266 -29.23 61.71 25.91
C LYS A 266 -28.71 63.10 25.54
N ASN A 267 -27.54 63.18 24.92
CA ASN A 267 -26.96 64.45 24.48
C ASN A 267 -27.78 65.10 23.37
N ASP A 268 -28.30 64.32 22.42
CA ASP A 268 -29.20 64.82 21.36
C ASP A 268 -30.45 65.50 21.94
N ARG A 269 -31.09 64.89 22.95
CA ARG A 269 -32.21 65.51 23.68
C ARG A 269 -31.83 66.80 24.38
N LYS A 270 -30.68 66.84 25.08
CA LYS A 270 -30.17 68.05 25.73
C LYS A 270 -29.90 69.16 24.73
N MET A 271 -29.32 68.82 23.58
CA MET A 271 -29.02 69.77 22.51
C MET A 271 -30.32 70.38 21.94
N LYS A 272 -31.31 69.54 21.61
CA LYS A 272 -32.64 70.00 21.18
C LYS A 272 -33.31 70.92 22.20
N GLN A 273 -33.22 70.60 23.49
CA GLN A 273 -33.74 71.47 24.56
C GLN A 273 -33.03 72.82 24.56
N LYS A 274 -31.68 72.84 24.50
CA LYS A 274 -30.91 74.08 24.46
C LYS A 274 -31.24 74.92 23.23
N GLN A 275 -31.44 74.28 22.08
CA GLN A 275 -31.82 74.96 20.86
C GLN A 275 -33.21 75.61 20.98
N HIS A 276 -34.17 74.93 21.60
CA HIS A 276 -35.47 75.51 21.94
C HIS A 276 -35.36 76.70 22.92
N ASP A 277 -34.54 76.57 23.97
CA ASP A 277 -34.32 77.66 24.95
C ASP A 277 -33.68 78.90 24.29
N ILE A 278 -32.75 78.68 23.35
CA ILE A 278 -32.13 79.74 22.55
C ILE A 278 -33.18 80.44 21.70
N LEU A 279 -34.01 79.70 20.96
CA LEU A 279 -35.10 80.28 20.15
C LEU A 279 -36.06 81.13 20.99
N LYS A 280 -36.45 80.64 22.16
CA LYS A 280 -37.30 81.40 23.10
C LYS A 280 -36.62 82.67 23.62
N THR A 281 -35.30 82.65 23.76
CA THR A 281 -34.53 83.84 24.17
C THR A 281 -34.49 84.88 23.05
N TYR A 282 -34.27 84.45 21.80
CA TYR A 282 -34.39 85.34 20.64
C TYR A 282 -35.78 85.97 20.55
N GLU A 283 -36.85 85.20 20.69
CA GLU A 283 -38.23 85.74 20.67
C GLU A 283 -38.46 86.80 21.77
N LYS A 284 -37.84 86.64 22.95
CA LYS A 284 -37.90 87.66 24.01
C LYS A 284 -37.08 88.90 23.69
N ILE A 285 -35.88 88.72 23.10
CA ILE A 285 -35.04 89.83 22.66
C ILE A 285 -35.81 90.66 21.62
N ASP A 286 -36.41 90.01 20.63
CA ASP A 286 -37.25 90.69 19.63
C ASP A 286 -38.37 91.50 20.30
N LYS A 287 -39.12 90.89 21.23
CA LYS A 287 -40.19 91.59 21.99
C LYS A 287 -39.68 92.79 22.78
N LEU A 288 -38.47 92.73 23.34
CA LEU A 288 -37.85 93.84 24.06
C LEU A 288 -37.36 94.93 23.10
N GLU A 289 -36.87 94.58 21.92
CA GLU A 289 -36.50 95.53 20.88
C GLU A 289 -37.71 96.35 20.39
N TYR A 290 -38.90 95.73 20.37
CA TYR A 290 -40.17 96.41 20.07
C TYR A 290 -40.87 97.07 21.28
N ALA A 291 -40.31 96.99 22.50
CA ALA A 291 -40.86 97.69 23.65
C ALA A 291 -40.66 99.21 23.49
N PRO A 292 -41.55 100.06 24.04
CA PRO A 292 -41.35 101.51 23.98
C PRO A 292 -40.06 101.85 24.70
N ILE A 293 -39.03 102.20 23.94
CA ILE A 293 -37.82 102.80 24.48
C ILE A 293 -38.30 104.01 25.29
N VAL A 294 -37.83 104.15 26.54
CA VAL A 294 -38.00 105.39 27.28
C VAL A 294 -37.33 106.45 26.42
N ASP A 295 -38.17 107.16 25.67
CA ASP A 295 -37.81 108.27 24.79
C ASP A 295 -36.85 109.20 25.55
N ASP A 296 -35.81 109.67 24.88
CA ASP A 296 -34.86 110.65 25.42
C ASP A 296 -35.58 111.86 26.04
N ALA A 297 -36.77 112.22 25.54
CA ALA A 297 -37.66 113.21 26.15
C ALA A 297 -38.19 112.78 27.53
N ASN A 298 -38.65 111.54 27.69
CA ASN A 298 -39.09 110.98 28.97
C ASN A 298 -37.90 110.79 29.94
N ALA A 299 -36.74 110.37 29.43
CA ALA A 299 -35.51 110.26 30.20
C ALA A 299 -34.99 111.62 30.69
N LYS A 300 -35.24 112.71 29.94
CA LYS A 300 -34.94 114.10 30.33
C LYS A 300 -36.00 114.71 31.26
N LEU A 301 -37.26 114.30 31.13
CA LEU A 301 -38.36 114.74 32.01
C LEU A 301 -38.27 114.11 33.41
N LEU A 302 -37.75 112.89 33.53
CA LEU A 302 -37.66 112.16 34.80
C LEU A 302 -36.84 112.88 35.88
N PRO A 303 -35.62 113.38 35.60
CA PRO A 303 -34.84 114.16 36.57
C PRO A 303 -35.57 115.42 37.01
N ALA A 304 -36.21 116.14 36.08
CA ALA A 304 -36.96 117.36 36.38
C ALA A 304 -38.18 117.08 37.29
N LEU A 305 -38.87 115.97 37.06
CA LEU A 305 -40.03 115.56 37.86
C LEU A 305 -39.59 115.02 39.24
N CYS A 306 -38.46 114.31 39.32
CA CYS A 306 -37.82 113.91 40.58
C CYS A 306 -37.40 115.13 41.40
N GLU A 307 -36.79 116.13 40.77
CA GLU A 307 -36.35 117.35 41.44
C GLU A 307 -37.55 118.18 41.91
N SER A 308 -38.61 118.27 41.10
CA SER A 308 -39.88 118.89 41.47
C SER A 308 -40.51 118.20 42.68
N LEU A 309 -40.60 116.86 42.69
CA LEU A 309 -41.13 116.10 43.83
C LEU A 309 -40.28 116.31 45.09
N LYS A 310 -38.94 116.30 44.96
CA LYS A 310 -38.03 116.61 46.08
C LYS A 310 -38.28 118.00 46.64
N ASN A 311 -38.41 118.99 45.77
CA ASN A 311 -38.68 120.37 46.18
C ASN A 311 -40.03 120.49 46.89
N THR A 312 -41.11 119.89 46.35
CA THR A 312 -42.43 119.89 47.03
C THR A 312 -42.40 119.17 48.39
N LEU A 313 -41.57 118.13 48.53
CA LEU A 313 -41.40 117.41 49.79
C LEU A 313 -40.63 118.26 50.82
N GLU A 314 -39.63 119.02 50.40
CA GLU A 314 -38.96 119.99 51.28
C GLU A 314 -39.88 121.17 51.63
N GLU A 315 -40.68 121.69 50.70
CA GLU A 315 -41.70 122.70 50.98
C GLU A 315 -42.74 122.22 52.02
N LEU A 316 -43.20 120.97 51.90
CA LEU A 316 -44.09 120.32 52.88
C LEU A 316 -43.47 120.17 54.27
N LYS A 317 -42.14 120.00 54.38
CA LYS A 317 -41.44 119.98 55.67
C LYS A 317 -41.34 121.37 56.30
N HIS A 318 -41.34 122.43 55.50
CA HIS A 318 -41.24 123.82 55.96
C HIS A 318 -42.59 124.51 56.21
N LEU A 319 -43.70 123.89 55.78
CA LEU A 319 -45.04 124.28 56.16
C LEU A 319 -45.26 124.01 57.66
N LYS A 320 -45.22 125.07 58.47
CA LYS A 320 -45.75 125.04 59.84
C LYS A 320 -47.26 124.86 59.74
N TRP A 321 -47.71 123.65 60.00
CA TRP A 321 -49.11 123.34 60.22
C TRP A 321 -49.57 124.10 61.47
N THR A 322 -50.42 125.11 61.29
CA THR A 322 -51.24 125.65 62.39
C THR A 322 -52.36 124.66 62.73
N PRO A 323 -52.75 124.54 64.01
CA PRO A 323 -53.56 123.44 64.54
C PRO A 323 -54.94 123.28 63.90
#